data_AF-A0A954QD98-F1
#
_entry.id   AF-A0A954QD98-F1
#
_cell.length_a   1.000
_cell.length_b   1.000
_cell.length_c   1.000
_cell.angle_alpha   90.00
_cell.angle_beta   90.00
_cell.angle_gamma   90.00
#
_symmetry.space_group_name_H-M   'P 1'
#
loop_
_entity.id
_entity.type
_entity.pdbx_description
1 polymer ?
#
loop_
_entity_poly.entity_id
_entity_poly.type
_entity_poly.pdbx_seq_one_letter_code
_entity_poly.pdbx_strand_id
1 'polypeptide(L)'
;MIRDSLIPALRQRYPGVAFTFFDSPQPFARVASGDGEIGDLEIYDDGDEATVALTQVTHGHFNPYKRMPERDRDSWVTEAVIEFLDALFDDRVLFYRSPDRRGGGWQIHDEKIDRLRPVLGTEHYECFVWSGSVASDR
;
A
#
# COMPACT_ATOMS: atom_id res chain seq x y z
N MET A 1 -12.38 16.07 -2.63
CA MET A 1 -11.06 15.54 -3.00
C MET A 1 -10.92 14.16 -2.36
N ILE A 2 -10.09 13.28 -2.92
CA ILE A 2 -9.97 11.90 -2.42
C ILE A 2 -9.52 11.92 -0.95
N ARG A 3 -8.58 12.79 -0.57
CA ARG A 3 -8.13 12.94 0.83
C ARG A 3 -9.27 13.27 1.80
N ASP A 4 -10.26 14.05 1.38
CA ASP A 4 -11.35 14.50 2.24
C ASP A 4 -12.28 13.34 2.59
N SER A 5 -12.36 12.34 1.70
CA SER A 5 -13.11 11.10 1.91
C SER A 5 -12.25 10.04 2.63
N LEU A 6 -10.97 9.92 2.27
CA LEU A 6 -10.09 8.87 2.78
C LEU A 6 -9.65 9.12 4.23
N ILE A 7 -9.35 10.37 4.64
CA ILE A 7 -8.90 10.66 6.02
C ILE A 7 -9.93 10.19 7.08
N PRO A 8 -11.23 10.53 6.97
CA PRO A 8 -12.24 10.00 7.88
C PRO A 8 -12.33 8.46 7.85
N ALA A 9 -12.27 7.85 6.66
CA ALA A 9 -12.34 6.40 6.50
C ALA A 9 -11.16 5.69 7.19
N LEU A 10 -9.93 6.20 7.05
CA LEU A 10 -8.73 5.67 7.69
C LEU A 10 -8.85 5.73 9.22
N ARG A 11 -9.29 6.88 9.77
CA ARG A 11 -9.50 7.05 11.22
C ARG A 11 -10.53 6.07 11.77
N GLN A 12 -11.61 5.84 11.01
CA GLN A 12 -12.68 4.93 11.40
C GLN A 12 -12.26 3.46 11.30
N ARG A 13 -11.60 3.06 10.21
CA ARG A 13 -11.23 1.66 9.94
C ARG A 13 -10.04 1.20 10.79
N TYR A 14 -9.09 2.09 11.08
CA TYR A 14 -7.82 1.76 11.72
C TYR A 14 -7.54 2.61 12.98
N PRO A 15 -8.41 2.59 14.00
CA PRO A 15 -8.25 3.43 15.19
C PRO A 15 -6.97 3.12 16.00
N GLY A 16 -6.39 1.94 15.82
CA GLY A 16 -5.15 1.51 16.47
C GLY A 16 -3.86 1.74 15.65
N VAL A 17 -3.97 2.22 14.41
CA VAL A 17 -2.82 2.49 13.54
C VAL A 17 -2.41 3.95 13.69
N ALA A 18 -1.13 4.20 13.92
CA ALA A 18 -0.58 5.53 14.15
C ALA A 18 -0.40 6.33 12.84
N PHE A 19 -1.52 6.67 12.18
CA PHE A 19 -1.51 7.56 11.03
C PHE A 19 -1.11 8.98 11.44
N THR A 20 -0.11 9.54 10.75
CA THR A 20 0.19 10.97 10.75
C THR A 20 -0.48 11.60 9.54
N PHE A 21 -1.32 12.60 9.76
CA PHE A 21 -2.03 13.33 8.70
C PHE A 21 -1.38 14.70 8.50
N PHE A 22 -1.20 15.10 7.24
CA PHE A 22 -0.58 16.37 6.88
C PHE A 22 -1.57 17.28 6.16
N ASP A 23 -1.46 18.58 6.42
CA ASP A 23 -2.21 19.62 5.69
C ASP A 23 -1.58 19.91 4.30
N SER A 24 -0.30 19.56 4.15
CA SER A 24 0.50 19.68 2.92
C SER A 24 -0.01 18.72 1.83
N PRO A 25 0.10 19.07 0.53
CA PRO A 25 -0.56 18.32 -0.52
C PRO A 25 -0.13 16.85 -0.60
N GLN A 26 1.13 16.48 -0.34
CA GLN A 26 1.64 15.15 -0.66
C GLN A 26 2.87 14.74 0.19
N PRO A 27 2.85 13.61 0.94
CA PRO A 27 1.70 12.75 1.22
C PRO A 27 0.72 13.40 2.22
N PHE A 28 -0.56 13.04 2.17
CA PHE A 28 -1.55 13.53 3.15
C PHE A 28 -1.72 12.58 4.35
N ALA A 29 -1.29 11.33 4.23
CA ALA A 29 -1.27 10.36 5.32
C ALA A 29 0.01 9.51 5.27
N ARG A 30 0.58 9.21 6.44
CA ARG A 30 1.75 8.35 6.59
C ARG A 30 1.61 7.41 7.79
N VAL A 31 2.12 6.19 7.64
CA VAL A 31 2.35 5.25 8.74
C VAL A 31 3.81 4.82 8.68
N ALA A 32 4.54 5.07 9.77
CA ALA A 32 5.91 4.58 9.88
C ALA A 32 5.90 3.05 9.92
N SER A 33 6.73 2.41 9.11
CA SER A 33 6.96 0.97 9.30
C SER A 33 8.01 0.74 10.38
N GLY A 34 7.97 -0.44 10.98
CA GLY A 34 9.03 -0.89 11.88
C GLY A 34 10.25 -1.45 11.15
N ASP A 35 10.21 -1.55 9.82
CA ASP A 35 11.22 -2.22 9.00
C ASP A 35 11.80 -1.26 7.95
N GLY A 36 13.07 -0.89 8.15
CA GLY A 36 13.78 0.05 7.28
C GLY A 36 13.94 -0.43 5.84
N GLU A 37 13.79 -1.73 5.57
CA GLU A 37 13.90 -2.26 4.21
C GLU A 37 12.67 -1.98 3.36
N ILE A 38 11.47 -1.93 3.96
CA ILE A 38 10.22 -1.62 3.25
C ILE A 38 9.92 -0.11 3.22
N GLY A 39 10.45 0.63 4.19
CA GLY A 39 10.16 2.04 4.35
C GLY A 39 8.74 2.28 4.86
N ASP A 40 8.30 3.52 4.78
CA ASP A 40 7.01 3.92 5.33
C ASP A 40 5.88 3.73 4.34
N LEU A 41 4.67 3.58 4.86
CA LEU A 41 3.45 3.69 4.07
C LEU A 41 3.11 5.17 3.93
N GLU A 42 2.98 5.65 2.71
CA GLU A 42 2.57 7.01 2.39
C GLU A 42 1.41 7.01 1.40
N ILE A 43 0.43 7.90 1.61
CA ILE A 43 -0.75 8.03 0.74
C ILE A 43 -0.82 9.45 0.18
N TYR A 44 -1.01 9.52 -1.12
CA TYR A 44 -1.02 10.72 -1.94
C TYR A 44 -2.40 10.91 -2.58
N ASP A 45 -2.84 12.15 -2.71
CA ASP A 45 -4.02 12.53 -3.48
C ASP A 45 -3.52 13.23 -4.75
N ASP A 46 -3.64 12.56 -5.88
CA ASP A 46 -3.18 13.03 -7.19
C ASP A 46 -4.35 13.63 -8.00
N GLY A 47 -5.49 13.88 -7.35
CA GLY A 47 -6.65 14.56 -7.89
C GLY A 47 -7.71 13.62 -8.46
N ASP A 48 -7.33 12.68 -9.34
CA ASP A 48 -8.21 11.64 -9.87
C ASP A 48 -7.82 10.21 -9.47
N GLU A 49 -6.69 10.07 -8.78
CA GLU A 49 -6.23 8.82 -8.19
C GLU A 49 -5.63 9.05 -6.80
N ALA A 50 -5.59 7.97 -6.01
CA ALA A 50 -4.72 7.91 -4.85
C ALA A 50 -3.51 7.05 -5.17
N THR A 51 -2.32 7.52 -4.83
CA THR A 51 -1.11 6.69 -4.83
C THR A 51 -0.82 6.22 -3.41
N VAL A 52 -0.64 4.91 -3.23
CA VAL A 52 -0.19 4.31 -1.96
C VAL A 52 1.22 3.77 -2.17
N ALA A 53 2.19 4.30 -1.44
CA ALA A 53 3.60 3.95 -1.59
C ALA A 53 4.14 3.26 -0.34
N LEU A 54 4.96 2.23 -0.54
CA LEU A 54 5.96 1.79 0.43
C LEU A 54 7.31 2.39 0.00
N THR A 55 7.82 3.36 0.75
CA THR A 55 8.84 4.31 0.25
C THR A 55 10.16 3.68 -0.19
N GLN A 56 10.45 2.44 0.19
CA GLN A 56 11.66 1.72 -0.24
C GLN A 56 11.40 0.57 -1.21
N VAL A 57 10.15 0.29 -1.61
CA VAL A 57 9.81 -0.88 -2.43
C VAL A 57 9.11 -0.50 -3.73
N THR A 58 7.90 0.03 -3.65
CA THR A 58 7.04 0.30 -4.82
C THR A 58 5.83 1.14 -4.40
N HIS A 59 4.95 1.43 -5.36
CA HIS A 59 3.68 2.10 -5.14
C HIS A 59 2.56 1.44 -5.96
N GLY A 60 1.32 1.66 -5.53
CA GLY A 60 0.11 1.31 -6.26
C GLY A 60 -0.72 2.55 -6.54
N HIS A 61 -1.29 2.62 -7.73
CA HIS A 61 -2.22 3.68 -8.13
C HIS A 61 -3.65 3.14 -8.05
N PHE A 62 -4.53 3.90 -7.39
CA PHE A 62 -5.92 3.54 -7.16
C PHE A 62 -6.82 4.55 -7.85
N ASN A 63 -7.35 4.14 -9.01
CA ASN A 63 -8.36 4.87 -9.75
C ASN A 63 -9.28 3.88 -10.48
N PRO A 64 -10.51 4.28 -10.83
CA PRO A 64 -11.48 3.35 -11.39
C PRO A 64 -11.26 3.01 -12.88
N TYR A 65 -10.22 3.58 -13.52
CA TYR A 65 -9.90 3.45 -14.96
C TYR A 65 -11.05 3.74 -15.94
N LYS A 66 -12.11 4.39 -15.45
CA LYS A 66 -13.28 4.82 -16.23
C LYS A 66 -13.76 6.16 -15.70
N ARG A 67 -14.31 6.98 -16.59
CA ARG A 67 -14.88 8.27 -16.21
C ARG A 67 -16.13 8.06 -15.36
N MET A 68 -16.20 8.74 -14.22
CA MET A 68 -17.37 8.79 -13.34
C MET A 68 -17.47 10.15 -12.65
N PRO A 69 -18.63 10.51 -12.06
CA PRO A 69 -18.75 11.72 -11.25
C PRO A 69 -17.74 11.75 -10.10
N GLU A 70 -17.23 12.93 -9.75
CA GLU A 70 -16.15 13.09 -8.74
C GLU A 70 -16.50 12.42 -7.40
N ARG A 71 -17.74 12.58 -6.94
CA ARG A 71 -18.20 11.96 -5.69
C ARG A 71 -18.12 10.43 -5.74
N ASP A 72 -18.55 9.84 -6.86
CA ASP A 72 -18.55 8.38 -7.03
C ASP A 72 -17.12 7.86 -7.16
N ARG A 73 -16.24 8.62 -7.84
CA ARG A 73 -14.81 8.33 -7.93
C ARG A 73 -14.15 8.36 -6.56
N ASP A 74 -14.34 9.45 -5.81
CA ASP A 74 -13.72 9.63 -4.50
C ASP A 74 -14.17 8.51 -3.54
N SER A 75 -15.44 8.09 -3.59
CA SER A 75 -15.95 6.93 -2.84
C SER A 75 -15.31 5.61 -3.29
N TRP A 76 -15.23 5.37 -4.61
CA TRP A 76 -14.64 4.15 -5.15
C TRP A 76 -13.16 4.03 -4.80
N VAL A 77 -12.39 5.12 -4.96
CA VAL A 77 -10.95 5.14 -4.60
C VAL A 77 -10.78 4.93 -3.10
N THR A 78 -11.66 5.55 -2.29
CA THR A 78 -11.68 5.33 -0.84
C THR A 78 -11.85 3.85 -0.50
N GLU A 79 -12.84 3.19 -1.08
CA GLU A 79 -13.09 1.76 -0.86
C GLU A 79 -11.91 0.90 -1.31
N ALA A 80 -11.37 1.15 -2.51
CA ALA A 80 -10.25 0.39 -3.07
C ALA A 80 -8.97 0.52 -2.22
N VAL A 81 -8.66 1.72 -1.73
CA VAL A 81 -7.51 1.93 -0.84
C VAL A 81 -7.75 1.24 0.51
N ILE A 82 -8.96 1.31 1.07
CA ILE A 82 -9.27 0.61 2.33
C ILE A 82 -9.14 -0.91 2.17
N GLU A 83 -9.65 -1.49 1.09
CA GLU A 83 -9.51 -2.92 0.80
C GLU A 83 -8.05 -3.34 0.66
N PHE A 84 -7.25 -2.54 -0.06
CA PHE A 84 -5.81 -2.78 -0.16
C PHE A 84 -5.11 -2.71 1.20
N LEU A 85 -5.42 -1.70 2.02
CA LEU A 85 -4.82 -1.56 3.35
C LEU A 85 -5.24 -2.67 4.31
N ASP A 86 -6.46 -3.20 4.17
CA ASP A 86 -6.92 -4.37 4.92
C ASP A 86 -6.09 -5.61 4.57
N ALA A 87 -5.78 -5.82 3.28
CA ALA A 87 -4.87 -6.87 2.87
C ALA A 87 -3.42 -6.59 3.32
N LEU A 88 -2.98 -5.34 3.26
CA LEU A 88 -1.63 -4.91 3.62
C LEU A 88 -1.32 -5.24 5.08
N PHE A 89 -2.16 -4.74 5.99
CA PHE A 89 -1.94 -4.89 7.43
C PHE A 89 -2.16 -6.33 7.93
N ASP A 90 -2.80 -7.18 7.13
CA ASP A 90 -2.94 -8.62 7.39
C ASP A 90 -1.79 -9.47 6.82
N ASP A 91 -0.78 -8.85 6.19
CA ASP A 91 0.30 -9.51 5.44
C ASP A 91 -0.21 -10.39 4.27
N ARG A 92 -1.23 -9.91 3.57
CA ARG A 92 -1.76 -10.52 2.33
C ARG A 92 -1.28 -9.82 1.06
N VAL A 93 -0.51 -8.75 1.18
CA VAL A 93 0.12 -8.09 0.03
C VAL A 93 1.60 -8.46 -0.02
N LEU A 94 1.98 -9.21 -1.04
CA LEU A 94 3.39 -9.48 -1.35
C LEU A 94 3.93 -8.32 -2.16
N PHE A 95 4.93 -7.62 -1.62
CA PHE A 95 5.73 -6.66 -2.36
C PHE A 95 7.02 -7.31 -2.81
N TYR A 96 7.51 -6.88 -3.97
CA TYR A 96 8.80 -7.31 -4.48
C TYR A 96 9.54 -6.14 -5.12
N ARG A 97 10.86 -6.15 -5.02
CA ARG A 97 11.75 -5.24 -5.77
C ARG A 97 12.97 -5.98 -6.29
N SER A 98 13.48 -5.55 -7.43
CA SER A 98 14.73 -6.06 -7.98
C SER A 98 15.91 -5.63 -7.09
N PRO A 99 17.01 -6.41 -7.03
CA PRO A 99 18.19 -6.07 -6.22
C PRO A 99 18.81 -4.71 -6.56
N ASP A 100 18.69 -4.27 -7.81
CA ASP A 100 19.15 -2.94 -8.26
C ASP A 100 18.16 -1.80 -7.95
N ARG A 101 17.02 -2.11 -7.33
CA ARG A 101 15.92 -1.22 -6.94
C ARG A 101 15.31 -0.43 -8.10
N ARG A 102 15.40 -0.94 -9.33
CA ARG A 102 14.83 -0.31 -10.53
C ARG A 102 13.50 -0.89 -10.97
N GLY A 103 13.14 -2.06 -10.47
CA GLY A 103 11.85 -2.70 -10.72
C GLY A 103 11.21 -3.13 -9.41
N GLY A 104 9.90 -3.11 -9.37
CA GLY A 104 9.14 -3.58 -8.23
C GLY A 104 7.66 -3.67 -8.55
N GLY A 105 6.90 -4.23 -7.62
CA GLY A 105 5.48 -4.44 -7.78
C GLY A 105 4.89 -5.10 -6.55
N TRP A 106 3.61 -5.38 -6.64
CA TRP A 106 2.89 -6.01 -5.56
C TRP A 106 1.78 -6.90 -6.10
N GLN A 107 1.40 -7.88 -5.28
CA GLN A 107 0.29 -8.79 -5.55
C GLN A 107 -0.48 -9.05 -4.26
N ILE A 108 -1.82 -9.01 -4.33
CA ILE A 108 -2.70 -9.42 -3.23
C ILE A 108 -2.89 -10.93 -3.30
N HIS A 109 -2.83 -11.59 -2.15
CA HIS A 109 -3.13 -13.00 -1.94
C HIS A 109 -4.42 -13.17 -1.14
N ASP A 110 -5.14 -14.27 -1.37
CA ASP A 110 -6.36 -14.58 -0.62
C ASP A 110 -6.05 -14.89 0.86
N GLU A 111 -4.92 -15.57 1.10
CA GLU A 111 -4.45 -15.99 2.42
C GLU A 111 -3.23 -15.18 2.87
N LYS A 112 -3.04 -15.10 4.19
CA LYS A 112 -1.85 -14.51 4.81
C LYS A 112 -0.58 -15.23 4.34
N ILE A 113 0.42 -14.45 3.93
CA ILE A 113 1.69 -14.99 3.43
C ILE A 113 2.55 -15.44 4.62
N ASP A 114 2.96 -16.71 4.60
CA ASP A 114 3.94 -17.24 5.56
C ASP A 114 5.34 -16.77 5.17
N ARG A 115 5.86 -15.80 5.93
CA ARG A 115 7.18 -15.18 5.69
C ARG A 115 8.34 -16.16 5.73
N LEU A 116 8.16 -17.33 6.36
CA LEU A 116 9.21 -18.35 6.46
C LEU A 116 9.23 -19.29 5.26
N ARG A 117 8.21 -19.23 4.39
CA ARG A 117 8.13 -20.05 3.19
C ARG A 117 8.53 -19.22 1.97
N PRO A 118 9.43 -19.74 1.13
CA PRO A 118 9.68 -19.19 -0.18
C PRO A 118 8.40 -19.00 -0.99
N VAL A 119 8.26 -17.83 -1.61
CA VAL A 119 7.26 -17.63 -2.65
C VAL A 119 7.89 -18.05 -3.98
N LEU A 120 7.30 -19.06 -4.64
CA LEU A 120 7.81 -19.57 -5.91
C LEU A 120 7.89 -18.46 -6.97
N GLY A 121 8.96 -18.47 -7.77
CA GLY A 121 9.17 -17.52 -8.87
C GLY A 121 9.70 -16.14 -8.43
N THR A 122 10.14 -16.00 -7.18
CA THR A 122 10.70 -14.74 -6.63
C THR A 122 12.23 -14.77 -6.49
N GLU A 123 12.90 -15.71 -7.15
CA GLU A 123 14.32 -16.05 -6.97
C GLU A 123 15.30 -14.91 -7.32
N HIS A 124 14.81 -13.90 -8.03
CA HIS A 124 15.55 -12.73 -8.47
C HIS A 124 15.06 -11.43 -7.82
N TYR A 125 14.19 -11.53 -6.81
CA TYR A 125 13.56 -10.40 -6.15
C TYR A 125 13.76 -10.45 -4.63
N GLU A 126 13.82 -9.28 -4.02
CA GLU A 126 13.65 -9.13 -2.59
C GLU A 126 12.15 -9.00 -2.30
N CYS A 127 11.62 -9.87 -1.43
CA CYS A 127 10.20 -9.95 -1.14
C CYS A 127 9.85 -9.52 0.28
N PHE A 128 8.71 -8.87 0.41
CA PHE A 128 8.26 -8.27 1.65
C PHE A 128 6.75 -8.36 1.82
N VAL A 129 6.32 -8.36 3.07
CA VAL A 129 4.96 -8.02 3.51
C VAL A 129 5.06 -6.85 4.48
N TRP A 130 3.93 -6.34 4.98
CA TRP A 130 3.94 -5.22 5.92
C TRP A 130 4.75 -5.49 7.18
N SER A 131 4.65 -6.71 7.73
CA SER A 131 5.41 -7.09 8.93
C SER A 131 6.90 -7.35 8.69
N GLY A 132 7.36 -7.29 7.44
CA GLY A 132 8.78 -7.30 7.05
C GLY A 132 9.11 -8.29 5.93
N SER A 133 10.39 -8.66 5.83
CA SER A 133 10.88 -9.54 4.75
C SER A 133 10.26 -10.95 4.74
N VAL A 134 10.15 -11.50 3.52
CA VAL A 134 9.73 -12.86 3.21
C VAL A 134 10.94 -13.65 2.71
N ALA A 135 11.03 -14.93 3.05
CA ALA A 135 12.07 -15.83 2.55
C ALA A 135 12.04 -15.89 1.02
N SER A 136 13.20 -15.76 0.38
CA SER A 136 13.35 -15.97 -1.06
C SER A 136 13.47 -17.47 -1.37
N ASP A 137 12.93 -17.90 -2.50
CA ASP A 137 13.29 -19.20 -3.10
C ASP A 137 14.76 -19.11 -3.54
N ARG A 138 15.60 -20.02 -3.06
CA ARG A 138 17.05 -20.03 -3.29
C ARG A 138 17.50 -21.33 -3.92
#